data_AF-A0A2V9IBC5-F1
#
_entry.id   AF-A0A2V9IBC5-F1
#
_cell.length_a   1.000
_cell.length_b   1.000
_cell.length_c   1.000
_cell.angle_alpha   90.00
_cell.angle_beta   90.00
_cell.angle_gamma   90.00
#
_symmetry.space_group_name_H-M   'P 1'
#
loop_
_entity.id
_entity.type
_entity.pdbx_description
1 polymer ?
#
loop_
_entity_poly.entity_id
_entity_poly.type
_entity_poly.pdbx_seq_one_letter_code
_entity_poly.pdbx_strand_id
1 'polypeptide(L)' 'MSCKDTIHLICWYLEGRLSASVEGEIKSHLATCSDCHLVLDAAINTLERYFNAERAAGTEAGSRAA' A
#
# COMPACT_ATOMS: atom_id res chain seq x y z
N MET A 1 -2.38 -12.39 14.10
CA MET A 1 -3.60 -11.62 13.75
C MET A 1 -4.51 -12.41 12.81
N SER A 2 -5.77 -11.99 12.67
CA SER A 2 -6.70 -12.54 11.67
C SER A 2 -6.53 -11.83 10.31
N CYS A 3 -6.93 -12.50 9.22
CA CYS A 3 -6.92 -11.90 7.88
C CYS A 3 -7.75 -10.61 7.80
N LYS A 4 -8.85 -10.54 8.57
CA LYS A 4 -9.70 -9.34 8.66
C LYS A 4 -8.91 -8.15 9.20
N ASP A 5 -8.18 -8.35 10.30
CA ASP A 5 -7.37 -7.29 10.89
C ASP A 5 -6.24 -6.89 9.95
N THR A 6 -5.58 -7.88 9.31
CA THR A 6 -4.53 -7.64 8.32
C THR A 6 -5.03 -6.72 7.20
N ILE A 7 -6.16 -7.07 6.57
CA ILE A 7 -6.71 -6.30 5.44
C ILE A 7 -7.01 -4.86 5.84
N HIS A 8 -7.57 -4.64 7.03
CA HIS A 8 -7.83 -3.29 7.54
C HIS A 8 -6.57 -2.47 7.83
N LEU A 9 -5.43 -3.13 8.07
CA LEU A 9 -4.17 -2.49 8.43
C LEU A 9 -3.18 -2.36 7.26
N ILE A 10 -3.43 -2.98 6.10
CA ILE A 10 -2.49 -2.98 4.96
C ILE A 10 -2.09 -1.56 4.52
N CYS A 11 -3.03 -0.62 4.41
CA CYS A 11 -2.67 0.74 4.02
C CYS A 11 -1.75 1.42 5.05
N TRP A 12 -2.03 1.28 6.34
CA TRP A 12 -1.19 1.83 7.40
C TRP A 12 0.17 1.15 7.49
N TYR A 13 0.22 -0.15 7.18
CA TYR A 13 1.47 -0.90 7.04
C TYR A 13 2.33 -0.33 5.89
N LEU A 14 1.74 -0.13 4.71
CA LEU A 14 2.42 0.45 3.55
C LEU A 14 2.88 1.88 3.81
N GLU A 15 2.13 2.66 4.59
CA GLU A 15 2.48 4.01 4.99
C GLU A 15 3.54 4.06 6.12
N GLY A 16 3.92 2.93 6.71
CA GLY A 16 4.89 2.88 7.82
C GLY A 16 4.38 3.51 9.12
N ARG A 17 3.06 3.49 9.35
CA ARG A 17 2.39 4.17 10.48
C ARG A 17 2.01 3.25 11.63
N LEU A 18 2.32 1.96 11.52
CA LEU A 18 2.05 0.98 12.57
C LEU A 18 3.10 1.06 13.69
N SER A 19 2.71 0.68 14.90
CA SER A 19 3.68 0.46 15.97
C SER A 19 4.52 -0.79 15.66
N ALA A 20 5.75 -0.84 16.18
CA ALA A 20 6.67 -1.96 15.92
C ALA A 20 6.08 -3.34 16.27
N SER A 21 5.26 -3.43 17.32
CA SER A 21 4.57 -4.66 17.69
C SER A 21 3.58 -5.11 16.61
N VAL A 22 2.72 -4.20 16.16
CA VAL A 22 1.69 -4.51 15.15
C VAL A 22 2.33 -4.78 13.79
N GLU A 23 3.40 -4.05 13.46
CA GLU A 23 4.18 -4.28 12.25
C GLU A 23 4.85 -5.67 12.24
N GLY A 24 5.34 -6.14 13.39
CA GLY A 24 5.88 -7.49 13.52
C GLY A 24 4.83 -8.57 13.27
N GLU A 25 3.64 -8.40 13.86
CA GLU A 25 2.54 -9.34 13.66
C GLU A 25 2.08 -9.38 12.21
N ILE A 26 1.99 -8.22 11.53
CA ILE A 26 1.47 -8.16 10.15
C ILE A 26 2.45 -8.79 9.18
N LYS A 27 3.76 -8.54 9.35
CA LYS A 27 4.82 -9.19 8.58
C LYS A 27 4.76 -10.71 8.71
N SER A 28 4.59 -11.21 9.93
CA SER A 28 4.47 -12.66 10.17
C SER A 28 3.25 -13.26 9.48
N HIS A 29 2.11 -12.56 9.48
CA HIS A 29 0.90 -13.02 8.80
C HIS A 29 1.06 -12.98 7.27
N LEU A 30 1.57 -11.89 6.71
CA LEU A 30 1.78 -11.73 5.27
C LEU A 30 2.79 -12.75 4.72
N ALA A 31 3.77 -13.17 5.52
CA ALA A 31 4.73 -14.21 5.14
C ALA A 31 4.13 -15.62 5.08
N THR A 32 2.97 -15.86 5.73
CA THR A 32 2.39 -17.20 5.89
C THR A 32 1.00 -17.34 5.25
N CYS A 33 0.32 -16.23 4.94
CA CYS A 33 -1.01 -16.21 4.34
C CYS A 33 -0.95 -15.71 2.89
N SER A 34 -1.19 -16.60 1.94
CA SER A 34 -1.20 -16.29 0.51
C SER A 34 -2.27 -15.27 0.12
N ASP A 35 -3.45 -15.34 0.72
CA ASP A 35 -4.57 -14.46 0.37
C ASP A 35 -4.29 -13.02 0.80
N CYS A 36 -3.77 -12.83 2.01
CA CYS A 36 -3.38 -11.50 2.49
C CYS A 36 -2.16 -10.95 1.73
N HIS A 37 -1.23 -11.80 1.29
CA HIS A 37 -0.14 -11.39 0.41
C HIS A 37 -0.66 -10.90 -0.94
N LEU A 38 -1.63 -11.60 -1.54
CA LEU A 38 -2.25 -11.19 -2.79
C LEU A 38 -2.97 -9.83 -2.64
N VAL A 39 -3.65 -9.60 -1.52
CA VAL A 39 -4.27 -8.29 -1.23
C VAL A 39 -3.22 -7.20 -1.08
N LEU A 40 -2.09 -7.49 -0.43
CA LEU A 40 -0.96 -6.56 -0.32
C LEU A 40 -0.42 -6.17 -1.71
N ASP A 41 -0.15 -7.16 -2.58
CA ASP A 41 0.34 -6.92 -3.93
C ASP A 41 -0.64 -6.07 -4.75
N ALA A 42 -1.93 -6.36 -4.64
CA ALA A 42 -2.97 -5.57 -5.30
C ALA A 42 -3.01 -4.12 -4.80
N ALA A 43 -2.86 -3.91 -3.49
CA ALA A 43 -2.81 -2.58 -2.90
C ALA A 43 -1.58 -1.79 -3.39
N ILE A 44 -0.39 -2.40 -3.38
CA ILE A 44 0.86 -1.79 -3.89
C ILE A 44 0.67 -1.37 -5.35
N ASN A 45 0.28 -2.29 -6.22
CA ASN A 45 0.08 -1.99 -7.65
C ASN A 45 -0.94 -0.87 -7.88
N THR A 46 -2.02 -0.85 -7.10
CA THR A 46 -3.06 0.18 -7.22
C THR A 46 -2.53 1.55 -6.80
N LEU A 47 -1.82 1.63 -5.67
CA LEU A 47 -1.24 2.88 -5.17
C LEU A 47 -0.15 3.40 -6.11
N GLU A 48 0.74 2.54 -6.60
CA GLU A 48 1.77 2.92 -7.58
C GLU A 48 1.13 3.52 -8.83
N ARG A 49 0.08 2.89 -9.38
CA ARG A 49 -0.62 3.43 -10.55
C ARG A 49 -1.27 4.77 -10.27
N TYR A 50 -1.92 4.93 -9.11
CA TYR A 50 -2.58 6.17 -8.72
C TYR A 50 -1.57 7.32 -8.59
N PHE A 51 -0.51 7.13 -7.80
CA PHE A 51 0.50 8.17 -7.55
C PHE A 51 1.41 8.44 -8.75
N ASN A 52 1.63 7.46 -9.63
CA ASN A 52 2.36 7.70 -10.88
C ASN A 52 1.49 8.43 -11.92
N ALA A 53 0.18 8.13 -11.96
CA ALA A 53 -0.76 8.87 -12.81
C ALA A 53 -0.91 10.34 -12.35
N GLU A 54 -0.94 10.60 -11.04
CA GLU A 54 -0.94 11.97 -10.50
C GLU A 54 0.32 12.76 -10.90
N ARG A 55 1.50 12.12 -10.91
CA ARG A 55 2.74 12.76 -11.38
C ARG A 55 2.71 13.07 -12.87
N ALA A 56 2.15 12.17 -13.69
CA ALA A 56 2.00 12.40 -15.12
C ALA A 56 1.02 13.56 -15.40
N ALA A 57 -0.13 13.58 -14.73
CA ALA A 57 -1.12 14.64 -14.85
C ALA A 57 -0.61 16.01 -14.37
N GLY A 58 0.19 16.04 -13.29
CA GLY A 58 0.82 17.27 -12.79
C GLY A 58 1.91 17.83 -13.72
N THR A 59 2.56 16.99 -14.52
CA THR A 59 3.59 17.40 -15.48
C THR A 59 3.00 18.05 -16.73
N GLU A 60 1.84 17.59 -17.21
CA GLU A 60 1.15 18.21 -18.36
C GLU A 60 0.56 19.59 -18.04
N ALA A 61 0.14 19.82 -16.78
CA ALA A 61 -0.36 21.12 -16.33
C ALA A 61 0.74 22.19 -16.26
N GLY A 62 1.99 21.80 -15.99
CA GLY A 62 3.15 22.71 -15.94
C GLY A 62 3.73 23.10 -17.30
N SER A 63 3.43 22.35 -18.36
CA SER A 63 4.02 22.57 -19.70
C SER A 63 3.20 23.50 -20.61
N ARG A 64 2.05 24.01 -20.16
CA ARG A 64 1.16 24.89 -20.96
C ARG A 64 1.31 26.39 -20.68
N ALA A 65 2.34 26.81 -19.95
CA ALA A 65 2.67 28.22 -19.73
C ALA A 65 4.11 28.51 -20.18
N ALA A 66 4.28 28.80 -21.48
CA ALA A 66 5.46 29.44 -22.05
C ALA A 66 5.04 30.31 -23.24
#